data_AF-A0A7W1AQ95-F1
#
_entry.id   AF-A0A7W1AQ95-F1
#
_cell.length_a   1.000
_cell.length_b   1.000
_cell.length_c   1.000
_cell.angle_alpha   90.00
_cell.angle_beta   90.00
_cell.angle_gamma   90.00
#
_symmetry.space_group_name_H-M   'P 1'
#
loop_
_entity.id
_entity.type
_entity.pdbx_description
1 polymer ?
#
loop_
_entity_poly.entity_id
_entity_poly.type
_entity_poly.pdbx_seq_one_letter_code
_entity_poly.pdbx_strand_id
1 'polypeptide(L)'
;MRFPFALLFLTLATLSNAAAGQDRSHPTRSAAGKMRLAATHFVATLPDKLAREALRPFEDADRVNWHFTPRSRNGISFKQLDAKQQDAVHALLKQALSVEGYRRVTNIIELELVLREIETFGLMRDPEKYHLTIYGTPDARKAWGWRFEGHHLSLNFTLAGELMVVDTPSFFGANPAEVKNGPKKGLRVLKEEEDEARALLAALTDAQRKEAVFDTRTYVRHSHRSQRPSRAVGGKRHRCRETQRRATRAARETDRRVCRQF
;
A
#
# COMPACT_ATOMS: atom_id res chain seq x y z
N MET A 1 51.91 -49.98 42.24
CA MET A 1 50.66 -50.58 41.75
C MET A 1 50.10 -49.71 40.64
N ARG A 2 49.95 -50.28 39.44
CA ARG A 2 49.49 -49.61 38.21
C ARG A 2 47.98 -49.82 38.04
N PHE A 3 47.23 -48.77 37.76
CA PHE A 3 45.91 -48.85 37.09
C PHE A 3 45.90 -47.81 35.96
N PRO A 4 45.82 -48.22 34.68
CA PRO A 4 45.60 -47.31 33.58
C PRO A 4 44.09 -47.22 33.32
N PHE A 5 43.53 -46.01 33.32
CA PHE A 5 42.19 -45.78 32.78
C PHE A 5 42.30 -45.12 31.40
N ALA A 6 41.64 -45.76 30.45
CA ALA A 6 41.70 -45.51 29.02
C ALA A 6 41.21 -44.10 28.64
N LEU A 7 41.99 -43.40 27.81
CA LEU A 7 41.49 -42.26 27.02
C LEU A 7 40.68 -42.81 25.85
N LEU A 8 39.36 -42.64 25.92
CA LEU A 8 38.45 -42.85 24.80
C LEU A 8 38.52 -41.61 23.89
N PHE A 9 39.23 -41.71 22.76
CA PHE A 9 39.21 -40.67 21.72
C PHE A 9 37.85 -40.70 21.01
N LEU A 10 36.97 -39.75 21.34
CA LEU A 10 35.74 -39.52 20.61
C LEU A 10 36.05 -38.66 19.38
N THR A 11 36.11 -39.28 18.20
CA THR A 11 36.25 -38.59 16.92
C THR A 11 34.95 -37.84 16.60
N LEU A 12 34.94 -36.53 16.81
CA LEU A 12 33.85 -35.66 16.41
C LEU A 12 33.90 -35.49 14.88
N ALA A 13 33.10 -36.27 14.15
CA ALA A 13 32.93 -36.10 12.71
C ALA A 13 32.25 -34.75 12.45
N THR A 14 33.00 -33.81 11.85
CA THR A 14 32.44 -32.55 11.37
C THR A 14 31.57 -32.82 10.14
N LEU A 15 30.26 -32.88 10.33
CA LEU A 15 29.29 -32.75 9.24
C LEU A 15 29.39 -31.33 8.70
N SER A 16 30.17 -31.14 7.64
CA SER A 16 30.12 -29.94 6.81
C SER A 16 28.72 -29.84 6.22
N ASN A 17 27.86 -29.04 6.87
CA ASN A 17 26.58 -28.67 6.33
C ASN A 17 26.86 -27.73 5.15
N ALA A 18 26.95 -28.30 3.95
CA ALA A 18 26.93 -27.54 2.72
C ALA A 18 25.58 -26.80 2.69
N ALA A 19 25.59 -25.54 3.11
CA ALA A 19 24.48 -24.64 2.88
C ALA A 19 24.30 -24.54 1.37
N ALA A 20 23.34 -25.32 0.87
CA ALA A 20 22.75 -25.16 -0.44
C ALA A 20 22.55 -23.66 -0.70
N GLY A 21 23.10 -23.20 -1.83
CA GLY A 21 23.13 -21.79 -2.19
C GLY A 21 21.77 -21.15 -1.99
N GLN A 22 21.75 -20.05 -1.24
CA GLN A 22 20.68 -19.08 -1.39
C GLN A 22 20.64 -18.70 -2.86
N ASP A 23 19.55 -19.05 -3.53
CA ASP A 23 19.23 -18.64 -4.88
C ASP A 23 19.36 -17.11 -4.96
N ARG A 24 20.48 -16.65 -5.52
CA ARG A 24 20.69 -15.25 -5.86
C ARG A 24 19.84 -14.99 -7.10
N SER A 25 18.53 -14.89 -6.90
CA SER A 25 17.60 -14.43 -7.93
C SER A 25 18.22 -13.19 -8.56
N HIS A 26 18.43 -13.21 -9.89
CA HIS A 26 19.10 -12.11 -10.58
C HIS A 26 18.47 -10.76 -10.18
N PRO A 27 19.28 -9.70 -9.96
CA PRO A 27 18.85 -8.36 -9.57
C PRO A 27 17.57 -7.89 -10.32
N THR A 28 17.57 -8.09 -11.63
CA THR A 28 16.49 -7.73 -12.57
C THR A 28 15.21 -8.56 -12.46
N ARG A 29 15.23 -9.71 -11.78
CA ARG A 29 14.05 -10.58 -11.57
C ARG A 29 13.29 -10.21 -10.30
N SER A 30 13.94 -9.60 -9.32
CA SER A 30 13.30 -9.16 -8.08
C SER A 30 12.28 -8.06 -8.36
N ALA A 31 11.23 -7.97 -7.53
CA ALA A 31 10.27 -6.87 -7.65
C ALA A 31 10.91 -5.50 -7.47
N ALA A 32 11.86 -5.39 -6.53
CA ALA A 32 12.64 -4.19 -6.32
C ALA A 32 13.43 -3.79 -7.59
N GLY A 33 14.04 -4.77 -8.27
CA GLY A 33 14.75 -4.54 -9.53
C GLY A 33 13.83 -4.13 -10.67
N LYS A 34 12.66 -4.76 -10.81
CA LYS A 34 11.63 -4.37 -11.79
C LYS A 34 11.12 -2.96 -11.55
N MET A 35 10.80 -2.61 -10.30
CA MET A 35 10.38 -1.27 -9.90
C MET A 35 11.48 -0.24 -10.15
N ARG A 36 12.74 -0.57 -9.82
CA ARG A 36 13.89 0.29 -10.12
C ARG A 36 14.00 0.57 -11.61
N LEU A 37 13.96 -0.45 -12.45
CA LEU A 37 14.03 -0.29 -13.91
C LEU A 37 12.89 0.57 -14.45
N ALA A 38 11.66 0.35 -13.98
CA ALA A 38 10.49 1.14 -14.37
C ALA A 38 10.60 2.61 -13.91
N ALA A 39 11.07 2.86 -12.68
CA ALA A 39 11.28 4.20 -12.15
C ALA A 39 12.42 4.93 -12.89
N THR A 40 13.54 4.25 -13.16
CA THR A 40 14.64 4.80 -13.98
C THR A 40 14.15 5.16 -15.38
N HIS A 41 13.37 4.28 -16.02
CA HIS A 41 12.79 4.55 -17.33
C HIS A 41 11.86 5.77 -17.30
N PHE A 42 10.96 5.86 -16.31
CA PHE A 42 10.10 7.02 -16.12
C PHE A 42 10.90 8.32 -15.97
N VAL A 43 11.92 8.36 -15.12
CA VAL A 43 12.76 9.55 -14.95
C VAL A 43 13.43 9.95 -16.26
N ALA A 44 13.87 8.98 -17.06
CA ALA A 44 14.50 9.24 -18.36
C ALA A 44 13.54 9.80 -19.42
N THR A 45 12.22 9.68 -19.25
CA THR A 45 11.24 10.30 -20.16
C THR A 45 10.91 11.76 -19.82
N LEU A 46 11.38 12.25 -18.66
CA LEU A 46 11.08 13.60 -18.19
C LEU A 46 12.11 14.63 -18.73
N PRO A 47 11.64 15.77 -19.26
CA PRO A 47 12.49 16.94 -19.41
C PRO A 47 13.06 17.40 -18.06
N ASP A 48 14.22 18.05 -18.07
CA ASP A 48 14.94 18.51 -16.87
C ASP A 48 14.06 19.25 -15.85
N LYS A 49 13.14 20.10 -16.33
CA LYS A 49 12.22 20.83 -15.46
C LYS A 49 11.32 19.88 -14.67
N LEU A 50 10.70 18.91 -15.34
CA LEU A 50 9.80 17.94 -14.73
C LEU A 50 10.56 16.92 -13.87
N ALA A 51 11.75 16.53 -14.28
CA ALA A 51 12.61 15.65 -13.48
C ALA A 51 12.96 16.28 -12.11
N ARG A 52 13.23 17.59 -12.06
CA ARG A 52 13.46 18.33 -10.80
C ARG A 52 12.22 18.42 -9.91
N GLU A 53 11.02 18.38 -10.48
CA GLU A 53 9.76 18.37 -9.71
C GLU A 53 9.46 16.95 -9.18
N ALA A 54 9.76 15.91 -9.97
CA ALA A 54 9.50 14.52 -9.64
C ALA A 54 10.52 13.91 -8.66
N LEU A 55 11.78 14.38 -8.67
CA LEU A 55 12.87 13.84 -7.86
C LEU A 55 13.14 14.71 -6.63
N ARG A 56 13.22 14.08 -5.45
CA ARG A 56 13.59 14.72 -4.18
C ARG A 56 14.67 13.90 -3.48
N PRO A 57 15.43 14.48 -2.53
CA PRO A 57 16.35 13.71 -1.68
C PRO A 57 15.64 12.57 -0.93
N PHE A 58 16.36 11.50 -0.58
CA PHE A 58 15.75 10.39 0.15
C PHE A 58 15.35 10.80 1.58
N GLU A 59 16.10 11.71 2.17
CA GLU A 59 15.95 12.24 3.53
C GLU A 59 14.92 13.37 3.61
N ASP A 60 14.27 13.71 2.49
CA ASP A 60 13.29 14.77 2.43
C ASP A 60 12.13 14.49 3.40
N ALA A 61 11.83 15.45 4.26
CA ALA A 61 10.77 15.33 5.26
C ALA A 61 9.39 15.09 4.63
N ASP A 62 9.21 15.49 3.37
CA ASP A 62 7.99 15.21 2.62
C ASP A 62 7.74 13.71 2.45
N ARG A 63 8.78 12.86 2.42
CA ARG A 63 8.63 11.40 2.21
C ARG A 63 7.71 10.74 3.24
N VAL A 64 7.59 11.31 4.43
CA VAL A 64 6.72 10.81 5.51
C VAL A 64 5.45 11.67 5.73
N ASN A 65 5.23 12.69 4.90
CA ASN A 65 4.07 13.60 4.93
C ASN A 65 2.94 13.10 4.02
N TRP A 66 2.46 11.89 4.26
CA TRP A 66 1.42 11.23 3.46
C TRP A 66 0.01 11.60 3.89
N HIS A 67 -0.85 11.84 2.90
CA HIS A 67 -2.23 12.31 3.11
C HIS A 67 -3.13 11.93 1.94
N PHE A 68 -4.32 11.40 2.27
CA PHE A 68 -5.36 11.11 1.27
C PHE A 68 -6.33 12.28 1.06
N THR A 69 -6.46 13.24 1.99
CA THR A 69 -7.43 14.36 1.83
C THR A 69 -7.04 15.36 0.73
N PRO A 70 -7.96 16.21 0.25
CA PRO A 70 -7.63 17.27 -0.73
C PRO A 70 -6.57 18.22 -0.18
N ARG A 71 -5.48 18.41 -0.92
CA ARG A 71 -4.41 19.38 -0.65
C ARG A 71 -3.52 19.55 -1.88
N SER A 72 -2.70 20.60 -1.87
CA SER A 72 -1.54 20.65 -2.75
C SER A 72 -0.52 19.59 -2.34
N ARG A 73 0.10 18.95 -3.33
CA ARG A 73 1.05 17.85 -3.18
C ARG A 73 2.34 18.18 -3.93
N ASN A 74 3.45 17.64 -3.43
CA ASN A 74 4.72 17.64 -4.14
C ASN A 74 4.74 16.56 -5.22
N GLY A 75 5.76 16.59 -6.07
CA GLY A 75 5.91 15.68 -7.18
C GLY A 75 5.19 16.17 -8.44
N ILE A 76 5.08 15.26 -9.39
CA ILE A 76 4.51 15.54 -10.70
C ILE A 76 3.13 14.92 -10.84
N SER A 77 2.15 15.72 -11.24
CA SER A 77 0.80 15.25 -11.51
C SER A 77 0.67 14.65 -12.91
N PHE A 78 -0.27 13.73 -13.13
CA PHE A 78 -0.59 13.24 -14.48
C PHE A 78 -0.92 14.37 -15.45
N LYS A 79 -1.52 15.46 -14.98
CA LYS A 79 -1.86 16.63 -15.77
C LYS A 79 -0.65 17.32 -16.42
N GLN A 80 0.52 17.17 -15.81
CA GLN A 80 1.78 17.73 -16.32
C GLN A 80 2.50 16.78 -17.28
N LEU A 81 2.06 15.53 -17.37
CA LEU A 81 2.70 14.47 -18.14
C LEU A 81 2.01 14.30 -19.49
N ASP A 82 2.81 14.06 -20.53
CA ASP A 82 2.28 13.56 -21.80
C ASP A 82 1.89 12.07 -21.71
N ALA A 83 1.25 11.54 -22.75
CA ALA A 83 0.78 10.16 -22.77
C ALA A 83 1.89 9.13 -22.54
N LYS A 84 3.10 9.33 -23.10
CA LYS A 84 4.22 8.39 -22.95
C LYS A 84 4.75 8.40 -21.50
N GLN A 85 4.75 9.57 -20.88
CA GLN A 85 5.15 9.73 -19.49
C GLN A 85 4.10 9.15 -18.53
N GLN A 86 2.81 9.34 -18.80
CA GLN A 86 1.73 8.69 -18.05
C GLN A 86 1.83 7.16 -18.15
N ASP A 87 2.07 6.61 -19.34
CA ASP A 87 2.30 5.18 -19.55
C ASP A 87 3.47 4.64 -18.73
N ALA A 88 4.56 5.41 -18.61
CA ALA A 88 5.72 5.04 -17.78
C ALA A 88 5.38 5.00 -16.28
N VAL A 89 4.52 5.90 -15.78
CA VAL A 89 4.00 5.82 -14.41
C VAL A 89 3.13 4.57 -14.22
N HIS A 90 2.23 4.28 -15.17
CA HIS A 90 1.43 3.05 -15.12
C HIS A 90 2.31 1.80 -15.17
N ALA A 91 3.40 1.81 -15.93
CA ALA A 91 4.37 0.72 -15.94
C ALA A 91 5.02 0.51 -14.56
N LEU A 92 5.41 1.58 -13.87
CA LEU A 92 5.91 1.51 -12.49
C LEU A 92 4.86 0.92 -11.54
N LEU A 93 3.61 1.40 -11.59
CA LEU A 93 2.52 0.89 -10.76
C LEU A 93 2.29 -0.62 -10.98
N LYS A 94 2.35 -1.09 -12.24
CA LYS A 94 2.22 -2.52 -12.57
C LYS A 94 3.38 -3.38 -12.06
N GLN A 95 4.57 -2.82 -11.86
CA GLN A 95 5.68 -3.55 -11.22
C GLN A 95 5.54 -3.63 -9.69
N ALA A 96 4.81 -2.67 -9.10
CA ALA A 96 4.68 -2.53 -7.66
C ALA A 96 3.42 -3.18 -7.08
N LEU A 97 2.42 -3.48 -7.92
CA LEU A 97 1.11 -3.96 -7.50
C LEU A 97 0.77 -5.26 -8.22
N SER A 98 -0.05 -6.10 -7.58
CA SER A 98 -0.72 -7.18 -8.29
C SER A 98 -1.67 -6.65 -9.36
N VAL A 99 -2.14 -7.52 -10.25
CA VAL A 99 -3.12 -7.16 -11.29
C VAL A 99 -4.38 -6.56 -10.65
N GLU A 100 -4.86 -7.16 -9.56
CA GLU A 100 -6.00 -6.67 -8.80
C GLU A 100 -5.70 -5.34 -8.10
N GLY A 101 -4.50 -5.18 -7.51
CA GLY A 101 -4.07 -3.93 -6.89
C GLY A 101 -4.02 -2.78 -7.89
N TYR A 102 -3.41 -3.02 -9.06
CA TYR A 102 -3.36 -2.05 -10.15
C TYR A 102 -4.77 -1.68 -10.65
N ARG A 103 -5.64 -2.68 -10.85
CA ARG A 103 -7.04 -2.45 -11.26
C ARG A 103 -7.80 -1.62 -10.22
N ARG A 104 -7.56 -1.82 -8.92
CA ARG A 104 -8.14 -0.99 -7.86
C ARG A 104 -7.65 0.46 -7.96
N VAL A 105 -6.34 0.67 -8.14
CA VAL A 105 -5.77 2.01 -8.34
C VAL A 105 -6.42 2.73 -9.52
N THR A 106 -6.48 2.09 -10.69
CA THR A 106 -7.07 2.72 -11.88
C THR A 106 -8.56 3.00 -11.70
N ASN A 107 -9.30 2.07 -11.10
CA ASN A 107 -10.72 2.29 -10.80
C ASN A 107 -10.92 3.45 -9.81
N ILE A 108 -10.08 3.60 -8.78
CA ILE A 108 -10.15 4.72 -7.83
C ILE A 108 -9.90 6.05 -8.54
N ILE A 109 -8.93 6.11 -9.45
CA ILE A 109 -8.66 7.28 -10.28
C ILE A 109 -9.88 7.61 -11.16
N GLU A 110 -10.47 6.60 -11.82
CA GLU A 110 -11.66 6.75 -12.66
C GLU A 110 -12.91 7.19 -11.87
N LEU A 111 -13.03 6.81 -10.59
CA LEU A 111 -14.15 7.26 -9.75
C LEU A 111 -14.19 8.78 -9.58
N GLU A 112 -13.09 9.51 -9.81
CA GLU A 112 -13.15 10.98 -9.86
C GLU A 112 -14.09 11.48 -10.98
N LEU A 113 -14.20 10.78 -12.11
CA LEU A 113 -15.16 11.15 -13.17
C LEU A 113 -16.60 10.87 -12.74
N VAL A 114 -16.85 9.75 -12.08
CA VAL A 114 -18.17 9.44 -11.53
C VAL A 114 -18.57 10.49 -10.50
N LEU A 115 -17.66 10.87 -9.60
CA LEU A 115 -17.89 11.93 -8.62
C LEU A 115 -18.14 13.28 -9.28
N ARG A 116 -17.44 13.59 -10.38
CA ARG A 116 -17.67 14.83 -11.14
C ARG A 116 -19.11 14.93 -11.65
N GLU A 117 -19.74 13.81 -11.98
CA GLU A 117 -21.12 13.78 -12.48
C GLU A 117 -22.16 13.84 -11.36
N ILE A 118 -21.88 13.24 -10.19
CA ILE A 118 -22.88 13.12 -9.11
C ILE A 118 -22.75 14.17 -8.01
N GLU A 119 -21.58 14.79 -7.84
CA GLU A 119 -21.38 15.82 -6.83
C GLU A 119 -21.82 17.19 -7.33
N THR A 120 -22.71 17.83 -6.57
CA THR A 120 -23.26 19.16 -6.88
C THR A 120 -22.43 20.31 -6.27
N PHE A 121 -21.37 20.01 -5.49
CA PHE A 121 -20.57 21.01 -4.78
C PHE A 121 -19.06 20.86 -4.99
N GLY A 122 -18.46 21.89 -5.63
CA GLY A 122 -17.25 22.59 -5.18
C GLY A 122 -15.87 21.94 -5.26
N LEU A 123 -15.72 20.62 -5.30
CA LEU A 123 -14.41 19.99 -5.50
C LEU A 123 -14.20 19.72 -7.00
N MET A 124 -13.18 20.36 -7.58
CA MET A 124 -12.77 20.08 -8.97
C MET A 124 -12.16 18.68 -9.04
N ARG A 125 -13.02 17.68 -9.26
CA ARG A 125 -12.71 16.27 -9.49
C ARG A 125 -11.91 16.14 -10.76
N ASP A 126 -10.74 15.53 -10.69
CA ASP A 126 -9.81 15.44 -11.82
C ASP A 126 -8.94 14.18 -11.68
N PRO A 127 -9.15 13.16 -12.54
CA PRO A 127 -8.29 11.97 -12.58
C PRO A 127 -6.81 12.30 -12.78
N GLU A 128 -6.50 13.47 -13.35
CA GLU A 128 -5.12 13.86 -13.63
C GLU A 128 -4.41 14.51 -12.43
N LYS A 129 -5.10 14.68 -11.29
CA LYS A 129 -4.54 15.21 -10.03
C LYS A 129 -3.95 14.13 -9.11
N TYR A 130 -3.52 13.01 -9.67
CA TYR A 130 -2.70 12.02 -8.98
C TYR A 130 -1.22 12.32 -9.24
N HIS A 131 -0.41 12.28 -8.19
CA HIS A 131 0.96 12.75 -8.19
C HIS A 131 1.94 11.62 -7.91
N LEU A 132 3.05 11.60 -8.64
CA LEU A 132 4.20 10.74 -8.40
C LEU A 132 5.36 11.58 -7.85
N THR A 133 5.95 11.14 -6.74
CA THR A 133 7.23 11.67 -6.24
C THR A 133 8.21 10.53 -6.04
N ILE A 134 9.44 10.69 -6.47
CA ILE A 134 10.55 9.75 -6.25
C ILE A 134 11.55 10.39 -5.29
N TYR A 135 11.94 9.64 -4.25
CA TYR A 135 12.87 10.07 -3.21
C TYR A 135 14.17 9.28 -3.33
N GLY A 136 15.28 10.00 -3.52
CA GLY A 136 16.56 9.42 -3.91
C GLY A 136 16.61 9.01 -5.38
N THR A 137 17.76 8.51 -5.81
CA THR A 137 17.94 7.95 -7.15
C THR A 137 17.57 6.46 -7.14
N PRO A 138 16.74 5.95 -8.06
CA PRO A 138 16.50 4.51 -8.18
C PRO A 138 17.83 3.76 -8.35
N ASP A 139 18.19 2.93 -7.37
CA ASP A 139 19.51 2.33 -7.25
C ASP A 139 19.38 0.86 -6.79
N ALA A 140 20.29 0.01 -7.25
CA ALA A 140 20.26 -1.43 -6.96
C ALA A 140 20.73 -1.76 -5.54
N ARG A 141 21.46 -0.85 -4.90
CA ARG A 141 22.13 -1.04 -3.60
C ARG A 141 21.72 0.00 -2.56
N LYS A 142 21.50 1.24 -2.98
CA LYS A 142 21.14 2.34 -2.08
C LYS A 142 19.63 2.38 -1.84
N ALA A 143 19.26 2.96 -0.70
CA ALA A 143 17.87 3.20 -0.41
C ALA A 143 17.28 4.27 -1.34
N TRP A 144 16.07 4.01 -1.82
CA TRP A 144 15.26 4.96 -2.57
C TRP A 144 13.79 4.66 -2.30
N GLY A 145 12.89 5.56 -2.67
CA GLY A 145 11.47 5.35 -2.48
C GLY A 145 10.65 6.18 -3.43
N TRP A 146 9.35 5.96 -3.42
CA TRP A 146 8.43 6.75 -4.22
C TRP A 146 7.03 6.70 -3.61
N ARG A 147 6.25 7.73 -3.93
CA ARG A 147 4.87 7.90 -3.48
C ARG A 147 3.98 8.19 -4.67
N PHE A 148 2.82 7.53 -4.68
CA PHE A 148 1.78 7.81 -5.64
C PHE A 148 0.48 8.12 -4.92
N GLU A 149 -0.04 9.33 -5.07
CA GLU A 149 -1.12 9.84 -4.23
C GLU A 149 -2.13 10.69 -4.96
N GLY A 150 -3.37 10.64 -4.47
CA GLY A 150 -4.49 11.47 -4.88
C GLY A 150 -5.53 11.57 -3.78
N HIS A 151 -6.72 12.08 -4.08
CA HIS A 151 -7.78 12.34 -3.09
C HIS A 151 -8.33 11.05 -2.43
N HIS A 152 -8.16 9.88 -3.06
CA HIS A 152 -8.65 8.62 -2.49
C HIS A 152 -7.59 7.52 -2.49
N LEU A 153 -6.32 7.89 -2.64
CA LEU A 153 -5.23 6.94 -2.74
C LEU A 153 -3.95 7.53 -2.12
N SER A 154 -3.24 6.74 -1.34
CA SER A 154 -1.87 7.05 -0.96
C SER A 154 -1.07 5.76 -0.89
N LEU A 155 -0.13 5.59 -1.81
CA LEU A 155 0.80 4.46 -1.86
C LEU A 155 2.20 4.96 -1.54
N ASN A 156 2.89 4.29 -0.63
CA ASN A 156 4.22 4.67 -0.19
C ASN A 156 5.15 3.47 -0.27
N PHE A 157 6.19 3.56 -1.10
CA PHE A 157 7.18 2.50 -1.27
C PHE A 157 8.55 3.00 -0.83
N THR A 158 9.23 2.20 0.00
CA THR A 158 10.64 2.36 0.35
C THR A 158 11.38 1.08 -0.02
N LEU A 159 12.48 1.22 -0.73
CA LEU A 159 13.32 0.14 -1.20
C LEU A 159 14.71 0.28 -0.59
N ALA A 160 15.25 -0.80 -0.02
CA ALA A 160 16.63 -0.86 0.46
C ALA A 160 17.50 -1.50 -0.64
N GLY A 161 17.73 -0.76 -1.71
CA GLY A 161 18.22 -1.32 -2.97
C GLY A 161 17.28 -2.41 -3.48
N GLU A 162 17.83 -3.52 -3.94
CA GLU A 162 17.04 -4.67 -4.39
C GLU A 162 16.82 -5.75 -3.33
N LEU A 163 17.27 -5.51 -2.10
CA LEU A 163 17.17 -6.48 -1.01
C LEU A 163 15.76 -6.54 -0.40
N MET A 164 15.04 -5.41 -0.40
CA MET A 164 13.78 -5.30 0.33
C MET A 164 12.90 -4.20 -0.26
N VAL A 165 11.59 -4.45 -0.26
CA VAL A 165 10.53 -3.48 -0.53
C VAL A 165 9.62 -3.38 0.68
N VAL A 166 9.29 -2.16 1.10
CA VAL A 166 8.29 -1.85 2.11
C VAL A 166 7.26 -0.94 1.46
N ASP A 167 5.99 -1.33 1.51
CA ASP A 167 4.85 -0.70 0.84
C ASP A 167 3.90 0.05 1.82
N THR A 168 4.38 0.29 3.04
CA THR A 168 3.59 0.93 4.09
C THR A 168 4.09 2.35 4.40
N PRO A 169 3.18 3.29 4.71
CA PRO A 169 1.72 3.11 4.75
C PRO A 169 1.07 3.07 3.37
N SER A 170 -0.06 2.39 3.24
CA SER A 170 -0.88 2.38 2.03
C SER A 170 -2.34 2.61 2.37
N PHE A 171 -3.03 3.40 1.55
CA PHE A 171 -4.44 3.74 1.72
C PHE A 171 -5.18 3.67 0.38
N PHE A 172 -6.32 2.98 0.39
CA PHE A 172 -7.27 2.90 -0.70
C PHE A 172 -8.63 3.38 -0.18
N GLY A 173 -9.19 4.39 -0.83
CA GLY A 173 -10.55 4.86 -0.60
C GLY A 173 -11.37 4.72 -1.88
N ALA A 174 -12.66 4.42 -1.73
CA ALA A 174 -13.60 4.40 -2.84
C ALA A 174 -14.81 5.27 -2.48
N ASN A 175 -15.03 6.31 -3.27
CA ASN A 175 -16.22 7.13 -3.20
C ASN A 175 -16.74 7.36 -4.63
N PRO A 176 -17.99 6.98 -4.96
CA PRO A 176 -18.89 6.19 -4.11
C PRO A 176 -18.34 4.78 -3.84
N ALA A 177 -18.77 4.15 -2.73
CA ALA A 177 -18.45 2.75 -2.45
C ALA A 177 -19.07 1.78 -3.47
N GLU A 178 -20.22 2.17 -4.02
CA GLU A 178 -20.88 1.51 -5.15
C GLU A 178 -21.41 2.57 -6.12
N VAL A 179 -21.05 2.46 -7.39
CA VAL A 179 -21.58 3.32 -8.45
C VAL A 179 -23.04 2.95 -8.72
N LYS A 180 -23.98 3.87 -8.47
CA LYS A 180 -25.42 3.59 -8.59
C LYS A 180 -26.00 3.80 -9.98
N ASN A 181 -25.42 4.70 -10.78
CA ASN A 181 -25.94 5.11 -12.09
C ASN A 181 -24.80 5.24 -13.12
N GLY A 182 -25.15 5.39 -14.40
CA GLY A 182 -24.20 5.62 -15.48
C GLY A 182 -23.46 4.36 -15.97
N PRO A 183 -22.47 4.52 -16.86
CA PRO A 183 -21.79 3.40 -17.55
C PRO A 183 -21.05 2.44 -16.61
N LYS A 184 -20.67 2.89 -15.42
CA LYS A 184 -19.93 2.10 -14.42
C LYS A 184 -20.85 1.54 -13.31
N LYS A 185 -22.18 1.55 -13.51
CA LYS A 185 -23.15 1.05 -12.52
C LYS A 185 -22.79 -0.34 -12.01
N GLY A 186 -22.88 -0.53 -10.69
CA GLY A 186 -22.55 -1.77 -10.00
C GLY A 186 -21.07 -1.94 -9.63
N LEU A 187 -20.19 -1.04 -10.09
CA LEU A 187 -18.78 -1.06 -9.69
C LEU A 187 -18.65 -0.82 -8.18
N ARG A 188 -18.02 -1.79 -7.49
CA ARG A 188 -17.61 -1.72 -6.07
C ARG A 188 -16.11 -1.99 -5.99
N VAL A 189 -15.31 -0.94 -5.88
CA VAL A 189 -13.84 -1.06 -6.04
C VAL A 189 -13.18 -1.81 -4.87
N LEU A 190 -13.68 -1.60 -3.65
CA LEU A 190 -13.22 -2.24 -2.42
C LEU A 190 -14.25 -3.24 -1.88
N LYS A 191 -14.89 -3.97 -2.80
CA LYS A 191 -15.98 -4.91 -2.49
C LYS A 191 -15.53 -5.95 -1.46
N GLU A 192 -14.38 -6.57 -1.68
CA GLU A 192 -13.89 -7.65 -0.82
C GLU A 192 -13.62 -7.14 0.59
N GLU A 193 -12.94 -6.00 0.73
CA GLU A 193 -12.67 -5.38 2.03
C GLU A 193 -13.96 -5.00 2.75
N GLU A 194 -14.91 -4.38 2.05
CA GLU A 194 -16.17 -3.94 2.63
C GLU A 194 -17.02 -5.12 3.09
N ASP A 195 -17.16 -6.15 2.25
CA ASP A 195 -17.96 -7.33 2.56
C ASP A 195 -17.34 -8.13 3.71
N GLU A 196 -16.01 -8.28 3.76
CA GLU A 196 -15.31 -8.93 4.88
C GLU A 196 -15.45 -8.15 6.19
N ALA A 197 -15.36 -6.82 6.16
CA ALA A 197 -15.60 -6.01 7.36
C ALA A 197 -17.04 -6.18 7.88
N ARG A 198 -18.02 -6.20 6.98
CA ARG A 198 -19.43 -6.44 7.33
C ARG A 198 -19.65 -7.86 7.86
N ALA A 199 -19.02 -8.87 7.25
CA ALA A 199 -19.08 -10.25 7.70
C ALA A 199 -18.45 -10.42 9.10
N LEU A 200 -17.31 -9.77 9.35
CA LEU A 200 -16.69 -9.75 10.68
C LEU A 200 -17.63 -9.17 11.73
N LEU A 201 -18.26 -8.02 11.43
CA LEU A 201 -19.21 -7.38 12.33
C LEU A 201 -20.45 -8.27 12.59
N ALA A 202 -20.94 -8.97 11.58
CA ALA A 202 -22.05 -9.91 11.69
C ALA A 202 -21.68 -11.18 12.48
N ALA A 203 -20.41 -11.57 12.48
CA ALA A 203 -19.91 -12.73 13.22
C ALA A 203 -19.67 -12.44 14.72
N LEU A 204 -19.82 -11.20 15.18
CA LEU A 204 -19.73 -10.85 16.60
C LEU A 204 -20.97 -11.35 17.36
N THR A 205 -20.76 -11.88 18.57
CA THR A 205 -21.87 -12.09 19.51
C THR A 205 -22.44 -10.75 19.98
N ASP A 206 -23.66 -10.74 20.53
CA ASP A 206 -24.28 -9.52 21.05
C ASP A 206 -23.40 -8.78 22.07
N ALA A 207 -22.75 -9.54 22.98
CA ALA A 207 -21.82 -8.96 23.96
C ALA A 207 -20.62 -8.29 23.28
N GLN A 208 -20.00 -8.95 22.29
CA GLN A 208 -18.87 -8.39 21.54
C GLN A 208 -19.30 -7.20 20.67
N ARG A 209 -20.50 -7.26 20.06
CA ARG A 209 -21.04 -6.20 19.23
C ARG A 209 -21.33 -4.94 20.04
N LYS A 210 -21.82 -5.09 21.29
CA LYS A 210 -22.03 -3.98 22.22
C LYS A 210 -20.73 -3.26 22.59
N GLU A 211 -19.61 -3.98 22.63
CA GLU A 211 -18.28 -3.38 22.83
C GLU A 211 -17.71 -2.76 21.54
N ALA A 212 -17.90 -3.42 20.39
CA ALA A 212 -17.33 -2.99 19.10
C ALA A 212 -18.08 -1.80 18.47
N VAL A 213 -19.40 -1.72 18.65
CA VAL A 213 -20.26 -0.64 18.13
C VAL A 213 -20.48 0.36 19.26
N PHE A 214 -19.61 1.36 19.34
CA PHE A 214 -19.66 2.39 20.38
C PHE A 214 -20.58 3.57 20.03
N ASP A 215 -20.97 3.73 18.76
CA ASP A 215 -22.02 4.65 18.31
C ASP A 215 -22.71 4.05 17.06
N THR A 216 -24.01 4.27 16.92
CA THR A 216 -24.81 3.86 15.76
C THR A 216 -25.00 4.99 14.77
N ARG A 217 -24.60 6.22 15.13
CA ARG A 217 -24.56 7.37 14.23
C ARG A 217 -23.22 7.43 13.51
N THR A 218 -23.25 7.61 12.20
CA THR A 218 -22.07 7.98 11.44
C THR A 218 -21.68 9.42 11.78
N TYR A 219 -20.38 9.66 11.98
CA TYR A 219 -19.88 11.02 12.16
C TYR A 219 -20.09 11.81 10.85
N VAL A 220 -21.15 12.61 10.78
CA VAL A 220 -21.36 13.57 9.71
C VAL A 220 -20.38 14.71 9.92
N ARG A 221 -19.37 14.85 9.05
CA ARG A 221 -18.48 16.02 9.07
C ARG A 221 -19.21 17.23 8.47
N HIS A 222 -20.05 17.87 9.27
CA HIS A 222 -20.40 19.27 9.10
C HIS A 222 -20.27 20.00 10.44
N SER A 223 -19.62 21.16 10.39
CA SER A 223 -19.39 22.16 11.45
C SER A 223 -18.11 22.04 12.30
N HIS A 224 -17.40 23.17 12.28
CA HIS A 224 -16.22 23.55 13.05
C HIS A 224 -16.51 23.58 14.55
N ARG A 225 -16.52 22.43 15.23
CA ARG A 225 -16.39 22.41 16.68
C ARG A 225 -15.22 21.51 17.07
N SER A 226 -14.13 22.14 17.49
CA SER A 226 -12.98 21.47 18.12
C SER A 226 -13.48 20.56 19.23
N GLN A 227 -13.30 19.25 19.11
CA GLN A 227 -13.61 18.35 20.20
C GLN A 227 -12.47 17.37 20.44
N ARG A 228 -12.18 17.20 21.74
CA ARG A 228 -11.05 16.46 22.30
C ARG A 228 -11.12 14.99 21.90
N PRO A 229 -9.97 14.32 21.72
CA PRO A 229 -9.94 12.89 21.43
C PRO A 229 -10.60 12.11 22.56
N SER A 230 -11.54 11.23 22.21
CA SER A 230 -12.09 10.24 23.15
C SER A 230 -10.96 9.32 23.61
N ARG A 231 -10.88 9.10 24.93
CA ARG A 231 -9.93 8.16 25.55
C ARG A 231 -10.08 6.79 24.88
N ALA A 232 -8.97 6.21 24.46
CA ALA A 232 -8.92 4.82 24.00
C ALA A 232 -9.52 3.91 25.07
N VAL A 233 -10.65 3.28 24.76
CA VAL A 233 -11.24 2.24 25.62
C VAL A 233 -10.34 1.02 25.48
N GLY A 234 -9.59 0.71 26.53
CA GLY A 234 -8.79 -0.51 26.61
C GLY A 234 -9.70 -1.73 26.60
N GLY A 235 -9.91 -2.32 25.41
CA GLY A 235 -10.72 -3.52 25.25
C GLY A 235 -10.07 -4.73 25.94
N LYS A 236 -10.83 -5.46 26.76
CA LYS A 236 -10.43 -6.77 27.29
C LYS A 236 -10.33 -7.76 26.11
N ARG A 237 -9.27 -8.57 26.07
CA ARG A 237 -9.11 -9.61 25.04
C ARG A 237 -10.14 -10.72 25.23
N HIS A 238 -11.22 -10.67 24.47
CA HIS A 238 -12.18 -11.79 24.37
C HIS A 238 -11.65 -12.86 23.40
N ARG A 239 -11.91 -14.14 23.69
CA ARG A 239 -11.47 -15.27 22.85
C ARG A 239 -12.25 -15.29 21.53
N CYS A 240 -11.59 -15.08 20.39
CA CYS A 240 -12.22 -15.17 19.06
C CYS A 240 -12.68 -16.60 18.72
N ARG A 241 -13.92 -16.72 18.23
CA ARG A 241 -14.49 -17.94 17.62
C ARG A 241 -13.83 -18.23 16.26
N GLU A 242 -13.96 -19.46 15.76
CA GLU A 242 -13.31 -19.88 14.51
C GLU A 242 -13.78 -19.06 13.29
N THR A 243 -15.07 -18.72 13.21
CA THR A 243 -15.63 -17.84 12.18
C THR A 243 -15.01 -16.44 12.21
N GLN A 244 -14.79 -15.88 13.39
CA GLN A 244 -14.13 -14.58 13.59
C GLN A 244 -12.64 -14.63 13.19
N ARG A 245 -11.96 -15.74 13.50
CA ARG A 245 -10.56 -15.96 13.06
C ARG A 245 -10.46 -16.06 11.55
N ARG A 246 -11.41 -16.73 10.88
CA ARG A 246 -11.46 -16.82 9.42
C ARG A 246 -11.66 -15.45 8.78
N ALA A 247 -12.62 -14.65 9.24
CA ALA A 247 -12.83 -13.29 8.73
C ALA A 247 -11.63 -12.36 8.95
N THR A 248 -11.00 -12.43 10.14
CA THR A 248 -9.80 -11.62 10.44
C THR A 248 -8.59 -12.03 9.59
N ARG A 249 -8.48 -13.34 9.30
CA ARG A 249 -7.42 -13.87 8.43
C ARG A 249 -7.67 -13.49 6.97
N ALA A 250 -8.92 -13.57 6.50
CA ALA A 250 -9.30 -13.15 5.16
C ALA A 250 -8.97 -11.67 4.92
N ALA A 251 -9.33 -10.78 5.87
CA ALA A 251 -8.99 -9.36 5.78
C ALA A 251 -7.47 -9.10 5.66
N ARG A 252 -6.64 -9.86 6.39
CA ARG A 252 -5.16 -9.79 6.27
C ARG A 252 -4.64 -10.38 4.97
N GLU A 253 -5.32 -11.38 4.42
CA GLU A 253 -4.96 -11.99 3.14
C GLU A 253 -5.32 -11.08 1.96
N THR A 254 -6.41 -10.30 2.04
CA THR A 254 -6.79 -9.33 1.02
C THR A 254 -5.76 -8.20 0.90
N ASP A 255 -5.32 -7.64 2.04
CA ASP A 255 -4.23 -6.64 2.08
C ASP A 255 -2.93 -7.20 1.49
N ARG A 256 -2.60 -8.44 1.84
CA ARG A 256 -1.45 -9.14 1.24
C ARG A 256 -1.61 -9.40 -0.26
N ARG A 257 -2.82 -9.62 -0.79
CA ARG A 257 -3.05 -9.85 -2.23
C ARG A 257 -2.81 -8.61 -3.09
N VAL A 258 -2.88 -7.40 -2.52
CA VAL A 258 -2.53 -6.16 -3.23
C VAL A 258 -1.05 -6.14 -3.61
N CYS A 259 -0.19 -6.74 -2.79
CA CYS A 259 1.27 -6.70 -2.95
C CYS A 259 1.93 -8.09 -3.16
N ARG A 260 1.18 -9.19 -3.15
CA ARG A 260 1.68 -10.58 -3.32
C ARG A 260 1.95 -10.97 -4.77
N GLN A 261 2.85 -10.25 -5.44
CA GLN A 261 3.65 -10.85 -6.51
C GLN A 261 5.16 -10.82 -6.21
N PHE A 262 5.51 -10.71 -4.93
CA PHE A 262 6.88 -10.66 -4.45
C PHE A 262 7.29 -11.99 -3.82
#